data_AF-A0A1M6N4J2-F1
#
_entry.id   AF-A0A1M6N4J2-F1
#
_cell.length_a   1.000
_cell.length_b   1.000
_cell.length_c   1.000
_cell.angle_alpha   90.00
_cell.angle_beta   90.00
_cell.angle_gamma   90.00
#
_symmetry.space_group_name_H-M   'P 1'
#
loop_
_entity.id
_entity.type
_entity.pdbx_description
1 polymer ?
#
loop_
_entity_poly.entity_id
_entity_poly.type
_entity_poly.pdbx_seq_one_letter_code
_entity_poly.pdbx_strand_id
1 'polypeptide(L)'
;MTAVAADLTDVRAAAELLQFGLSRRVRPVEGSEYRKLLDRYRDELRFKDVVDTMAEGLGLEVLGTPRAGIVLAPEPGGPFATRLGDLRAMDQHEKLIFGLVLVGIAAYAYPNDVDFDDPETRLVEVTAIEEFLRTAVAKADLSEAEERARAAAELYADLPALVLTSTGRRARGCTLRAIEEVLAWLVSQGAAREATSLGPDTFHLTDHFRLLVADSAGTTALDALRAVRRETAAEAS
;
A
#
# COMPACT_ATOMS: atom_id res chain seq x y z
N MET A 1 15.38 33.01 -38.01
CA MET A 1 15.07 32.61 -36.62
C MET A 1 15.90 31.39 -36.29
N THR A 2 16.99 31.56 -35.55
CA THR A 2 17.84 30.46 -35.11
C THR A 2 17.12 29.74 -33.97
N ALA A 3 16.65 28.51 -34.21
CA ALA A 3 16.09 27.68 -33.16
C ALA A 3 17.21 27.32 -32.20
N VAL A 4 17.15 27.84 -30.97
CA VAL A 4 18.00 27.35 -29.88
C VAL A 4 17.56 25.92 -29.61
N ALA A 5 18.49 24.97 -29.67
CA ALA A 5 18.20 23.58 -29.33
C ALA A 5 17.68 23.54 -27.88
N ALA A 6 16.54 22.88 -27.66
CA ALA A 6 16.01 22.73 -26.31
C ALA A 6 17.01 21.95 -25.46
N ASP A 7 17.38 22.49 -24.31
CA ASP A 7 18.11 21.73 -23.29
C ASP A 7 17.13 20.75 -22.64
N LEU A 8 17.29 19.47 -22.97
CA LEU A 8 16.42 18.38 -22.50
C LEU A 8 17.03 17.61 -21.32
N THR A 9 18.08 18.14 -20.70
CA THR A 9 18.75 17.47 -19.57
C THR A 9 17.80 17.26 -18.41
N ASP A 10 16.99 18.26 -18.06
CA ASP A 10 15.98 18.15 -16.99
C ASP A 10 14.85 17.20 -17.35
N VAL A 11 14.42 17.19 -18.62
CA VAL A 11 13.39 16.27 -19.11
C VAL A 11 13.86 14.82 -18.96
N ARG A 12 15.09 14.53 -19.36
CA ARG A 12 15.68 13.20 -19.20
C ARG A 12 15.83 12.82 -17.73
N ALA A 13 16.37 13.71 -16.91
CA ALA A 13 16.56 13.48 -15.48
C ALA A 13 15.24 13.25 -14.74
N ALA A 14 14.18 13.97 -15.12
CA ALA A 14 12.84 13.77 -14.59
C ALA A 14 12.27 12.39 -14.98
N ALA A 15 12.40 12.01 -16.25
CA ALA A 15 11.98 10.70 -16.72
C ALA A 15 12.72 9.56 -16.00
N GLU A 16 14.03 9.70 -15.77
CA GLU A 16 14.84 8.74 -15.01
C GLU A 16 14.39 8.65 -13.54
N LEU A 17 14.06 9.78 -12.89
CA LEU A 17 13.52 9.78 -11.54
C LEU A 17 12.16 9.06 -11.46
N LEU A 18 11.25 9.33 -12.40
CA LEU A 18 9.96 8.64 -12.47
C LEU A 18 10.14 7.14 -12.75
N GLN A 19 11.08 6.77 -13.62
CA GLN A 19 11.43 5.36 -13.85
C GLN A 19 11.90 4.68 -12.56
N PHE A 20 12.71 5.33 -11.73
CA PHE A 20 13.09 4.81 -10.42
C PHE A 20 11.89 4.65 -9.49
N GLY A 21 10.97 5.62 -9.46
CA GLY A 21 9.72 5.52 -8.69
C GLY A 21 8.83 4.36 -9.12
N LEU A 22 8.70 4.12 -10.43
CA LEU A 22 7.95 2.99 -10.99
C LEU A 22 8.66 1.64 -10.75
N SER A 23 9.97 1.66 -10.51
CA SER A 23 10.78 0.48 -10.21
C SER A 23 10.68 0.09 -8.74
N ARG A 24 9.57 -0.56 -8.36
CA ARG A 24 9.11 -0.83 -6.97
C ARG A 24 10.14 -1.38 -5.97
N ARG A 25 11.24 -1.99 -6.42
CA ARG A 25 12.31 -2.58 -5.57
C ARG A 25 13.63 -1.80 -5.57
N VAL A 26 13.78 -0.77 -6.38
CA VAL A 26 14.99 0.07 -6.44
C VAL A 26 14.93 1.12 -5.33
N ARG A 27 16.06 1.36 -4.65
CA ARG A 27 16.15 2.28 -3.52
C ARG A 27 17.25 3.32 -3.75
N PRO A 28 17.08 4.56 -3.24
CA PRO A 28 18.09 5.59 -3.33
C PRO A 28 19.22 5.34 -2.32
N VAL A 29 20.22 4.53 -2.72
CA VAL A 29 21.43 4.29 -1.93
C VAL A 29 22.43 5.44 -2.11
N GLU A 30 23.32 5.63 -1.13
CA GLU A 30 24.34 6.68 -1.20
C GLU A 30 25.18 6.58 -2.48
N GLY A 31 25.43 7.71 -3.13
CA GLY A 31 26.17 7.80 -4.39
C GLY A 31 25.42 7.35 -5.65
N SER A 32 24.24 6.73 -5.54
CA SER A 32 23.44 6.31 -6.70
C SER A 32 22.84 7.49 -7.48
N GLU A 33 22.61 7.32 -8.78
CA GLU A 33 21.89 8.30 -9.61
C GLU A 33 20.50 8.58 -9.06
N TYR A 34 19.78 7.55 -8.58
CA TYR A 34 18.48 7.75 -7.95
C TYR A 34 18.57 8.68 -6.74
N ARG A 35 19.55 8.49 -5.85
CA ARG A 35 19.75 9.38 -4.71
C ARG A 35 20.03 10.82 -5.16
N LYS A 36 20.91 11.02 -6.15
CA LYS A 36 21.22 12.35 -6.70
C LYS A 36 19.98 13.05 -7.27
N LEU A 37 19.20 12.35 -8.08
CA LEU A 37 17.97 12.89 -8.67
C LEU A 37 16.92 13.20 -7.61
N LEU A 38 16.79 12.37 -6.58
CA LEU A 38 15.85 12.56 -5.49
C LEU A 38 16.23 13.78 -4.61
N ASP A 39 17.52 13.95 -4.32
CA ASP A 39 18.01 15.11 -3.58
C ASP A 39 17.79 16.39 -4.43
N ARG A 40 18.08 16.32 -5.74
CA ARG A 40 17.78 17.40 -6.69
C ARG A 40 16.31 17.77 -6.71
N TYR A 41 15.41 16.80 -6.72
CA TYR A 41 13.96 17.02 -6.66
C TYR A 41 13.51 17.74 -5.38
N ARG A 42 14.20 17.52 -4.25
CA ARG A 42 13.90 18.19 -2.97
C ARG A 42 14.45 19.61 -2.92
N ASP A 43 15.61 19.83 -3.53
CA ASP A 43 16.37 21.08 -3.37
C ASP A 43 16.13 22.09 -4.49
N GLU A 44 15.78 21.64 -5.70
CA GLU A 44 15.61 22.49 -6.89
C GLU A 44 14.14 22.59 -7.33
N LEU A 45 13.48 23.72 -7.02
CA LEU A 45 12.07 23.96 -7.36
C LEU A 45 11.76 23.77 -8.86
N ARG A 46 12.63 24.26 -9.75
CA ARG A 46 12.43 24.10 -11.20
C ARG A 46 12.48 22.65 -11.65
N PHE A 47 13.35 21.84 -11.05
CA PHE A 47 13.44 20.42 -11.39
C PHE A 47 12.22 19.66 -10.84
N LYS A 48 11.75 20.02 -9.64
CA LYS A 48 10.49 19.54 -9.08
C LYS A 48 9.31 19.82 -10.01
N ASP A 49 9.16 21.05 -10.50
CA ASP A 49 8.07 21.40 -11.42
C ASP A 49 8.08 20.54 -12.71
N VAL A 50 9.26 20.26 -13.25
CA VAL A 50 9.41 19.38 -14.44
C VAL A 50 9.00 17.95 -14.13
N VAL A 51 9.42 17.41 -12.97
CA VAL A 51 9.06 16.05 -12.54
C VAL A 51 7.56 15.93 -12.29
N ASP A 52 6.98 16.89 -11.57
CA ASP A 52 5.55 16.87 -11.23
C ASP A 52 4.69 17.02 -12.48
N THR A 53 5.03 17.96 -13.39
CA THR A 53 4.33 18.13 -14.68
C THR A 53 4.42 16.87 -15.54
N MET A 54 5.58 16.20 -15.55
CA MET A 54 5.75 14.96 -16.30
C MET A 54 4.97 13.80 -15.67
N ALA A 55 4.93 13.71 -14.33
CA ALA A 55 4.12 12.73 -13.63
C ALA A 55 2.63 12.93 -13.94
N GLU A 56 2.13 14.16 -13.85
CA GLU A 56 0.75 14.51 -14.16
C GLU A 56 0.39 14.12 -15.60
N GLY A 57 1.25 14.44 -16.56
CA GLY A 57 1.05 14.05 -17.96
C GLY A 57 1.03 12.53 -18.22
N LEU A 58 1.54 11.73 -17.28
CA LEU A 58 1.50 10.26 -17.29
C LEU A 58 0.31 9.68 -16.50
N GLY A 59 -0.52 10.52 -15.89
CA GLY A 59 -1.57 10.12 -14.95
C GLY A 59 -0.98 9.58 -13.65
N LEU A 60 0.07 10.22 -13.15
CA LEU A 60 0.74 9.92 -11.89
C LEU A 60 0.79 11.16 -11.00
N GLU A 61 0.64 10.96 -9.70
CA GLU A 61 0.86 11.99 -8.68
C GLU A 61 2.06 11.62 -7.81
N VAL A 62 2.88 12.61 -7.46
CA VAL A 62 3.98 12.42 -6.50
C VAL A 62 3.45 12.63 -5.08
N LEU A 63 3.18 11.53 -4.36
CA LEU A 63 2.68 11.60 -2.98
C LEU A 63 3.75 12.05 -1.97
N GLY A 64 5.02 11.82 -2.28
CA GLY A 64 6.11 12.21 -1.40
C GLY A 64 7.44 11.53 -1.71
N THR A 65 8.45 11.87 -0.90
CA THR A 65 9.81 11.35 -1.04
C THR A 65 10.34 10.78 0.28
N PRO A 66 9.77 9.69 0.82
CA PRO A 66 10.32 9.05 2.00
C PRO A 66 11.75 8.54 1.77
N ARG A 67 12.39 8.04 2.83
CA ARG A 67 13.75 7.45 2.75
C ARG A 67 13.85 6.33 1.71
N ALA A 68 12.73 5.65 1.45
CA ALA A 68 12.64 4.53 0.54
C ALA A 68 12.61 4.92 -0.96
N GLY A 69 12.50 6.21 -1.30
CA GLY A 69 12.39 6.70 -2.66
C GLY A 69 11.21 7.65 -2.88
N ILE A 70 11.04 8.13 -4.12
CA ILE A 70 9.82 8.82 -4.55
C ILE A 70 8.65 7.84 -4.59
N VAL A 71 7.48 8.27 -4.13
CA VAL A 71 6.24 7.49 -4.15
C VAL A 71 5.28 8.10 -5.16
N LEU A 72 4.78 7.26 -6.07
CA LEU A 72 3.90 7.64 -7.16
C LEU A 72 2.55 6.96 -6.99
N ALA A 73 1.48 7.74 -7.02
CA ALA A 73 0.11 7.24 -7.10
C ALA A 73 -0.39 7.34 -8.54
N PRO A 74 -0.89 6.24 -9.14
CA PRO A 74 -1.52 6.32 -10.44
C PRO A 74 -2.97 6.78 -10.35
N GLU A 75 -3.41 7.56 -11.33
CA GLU A 75 -4.83 7.89 -11.49
C GLU A 75 -5.69 6.61 -11.59
N PRO A 76 -6.87 6.58 -10.98
CA PRO A 76 -7.79 5.45 -11.08
C PRO A 76 -8.12 5.09 -12.54
N GLY A 77 -7.89 3.82 -12.90
CA GLY A 77 -8.16 3.31 -14.25
C GLY A 77 -7.06 3.61 -15.28
N GLY A 78 -6.05 4.40 -14.92
CA GLY A 78 -4.91 4.72 -15.76
C GLY A 78 -4.03 3.50 -16.12
N PRO A 79 -3.02 3.69 -16.99
CA PRO A 79 -2.12 2.62 -17.44
C PRO A 79 -1.18 2.13 -16.33
N PHE A 80 -0.88 2.97 -15.34
CA PHE A 80 -0.03 2.62 -14.19
C PHE A 80 -0.83 2.11 -12.98
N ALA A 81 -2.17 2.19 -13.03
CA ALA A 81 -3.03 1.69 -11.97
C ALA A 81 -2.85 0.17 -11.83
N THR A 82 -2.55 -0.29 -10.61
CA THR A 82 -2.43 -1.73 -10.37
C THR A 82 -3.83 -2.35 -10.41
N ARG A 83 -4.04 -3.28 -11.32
CA ARG A 83 -5.33 -3.96 -11.47
C ARG A 83 -5.27 -5.29 -10.75
N LEU A 84 -6.40 -5.75 -10.19
CA LEU A 84 -6.51 -7.10 -9.64
C LEU A 84 -6.20 -8.19 -10.69
N GLY A 85 -6.34 -7.89 -11.98
CA GLY A 85 -5.95 -8.78 -13.08
C GLY A 85 -4.43 -8.90 -13.29
N ASP A 86 -3.64 -7.96 -12.76
CA ASP A 86 -2.17 -8.01 -12.78
C ASP A 86 -1.62 -8.90 -11.65
N LEU A 87 -2.48 -9.27 -10.70
CA LEU A 87 -2.18 -10.28 -9.69
C LEU A 87 -2.23 -11.68 -10.31
N ARG A 88 -1.87 -12.68 -9.49
CA ARG A 88 -2.17 -14.07 -9.85
C ARG A 88 -3.66 -14.21 -10.22
N ALA A 89 -3.98 -15.21 -11.05
CA ALA A 89 -5.38 -15.54 -11.30
C ALA A 89 -6.12 -15.74 -9.96
N MET A 90 -7.16 -14.94 -9.77
CA MET A 90 -8.04 -14.95 -8.60
C MET A 90 -9.48 -15.01 -9.07
N ASP A 91 -10.29 -15.82 -8.39
CA ASP A 91 -11.74 -15.77 -8.57
C ASP A 91 -12.33 -14.49 -7.95
N GLN A 92 -13.65 -14.32 -8.09
CA GLN A 92 -14.32 -13.12 -7.58
C GLN A 92 -14.30 -13.05 -6.04
N HIS A 93 -14.35 -14.19 -5.36
CA HIS A 93 -14.34 -14.27 -3.90
C HIS A 93 -12.96 -13.90 -3.35
N GLU A 94 -11.90 -14.46 -3.93
CA GLU A 94 -10.51 -14.14 -3.59
C GLU A 94 -10.22 -12.64 -3.76
N LYS A 95 -10.78 -12.00 -4.81
CA LYS A 95 -10.64 -10.55 -5.04
C LYS A 95 -11.32 -9.70 -3.95
N LEU A 96 -12.51 -10.09 -3.52
CA LEU A 96 -13.23 -9.39 -2.43
C LEU A 96 -12.44 -9.49 -1.13
N ILE A 97 -11.99 -10.70 -0.77
CA ILE A 97 -11.18 -10.93 0.43
C ILE A 97 -9.85 -10.17 0.36
N PHE A 98 -9.18 -10.16 -0.79
CA PHE A 98 -7.95 -9.39 -0.98
C PHE A 98 -8.16 -7.90 -0.68
N GLY A 99 -9.24 -7.32 -1.23
CA GLY A 99 -9.58 -5.92 -1.00
C GLY A 99 -9.86 -5.61 0.47
N LEU A 100 -10.69 -6.43 1.13
CA LEU A 100 -10.98 -6.28 2.57
C LEU A 100 -9.72 -6.39 3.42
N VAL A 101 -8.87 -7.39 3.18
CA VAL A 101 -7.63 -7.58 3.92
C VAL A 101 -6.69 -6.40 3.72
N LEU A 102 -6.57 -5.87 2.51
CA LEU A 102 -5.73 -4.69 2.24
C LEU A 102 -6.21 -3.45 3.02
N VAL A 103 -7.51 -3.18 3.00
CA VAL A 103 -8.11 -2.06 3.76
C VAL A 103 -8.01 -2.33 5.26
N GLY A 104 -8.15 -3.58 5.70
CA GLY A 104 -7.98 -3.98 7.10
C GLY A 104 -6.57 -3.76 7.61
N ILE A 105 -5.55 -4.11 6.83
CA ILE A 105 -4.14 -3.83 7.18
C ILE A 105 -3.92 -2.31 7.30
N ALA A 106 -4.49 -1.52 6.39
CA ALA A 106 -4.43 -0.06 6.46
C ALA A 106 -5.10 0.49 7.72
N ALA A 107 -6.32 0.03 8.05
CA ALA A 107 -7.06 0.44 9.23
C ALA A 107 -6.34 0.05 10.53
N TYR A 108 -5.75 -1.14 10.57
CA TYR A 108 -5.00 -1.64 11.72
C TYR A 108 -3.76 -0.80 12.01
N ALA A 109 -3.00 -0.45 10.95
CA ALA A 109 -1.71 0.22 11.04
C ALA A 109 -1.81 1.74 11.19
N TYR A 110 -2.86 2.35 10.63
CA TYR A 110 -3.09 3.79 10.64
C TYR A 110 -4.52 4.08 11.11
N PRO A 111 -4.86 3.85 12.39
CA PRO A 111 -6.21 4.08 12.91
C PRO A 111 -6.62 5.56 12.99
N ASN A 112 -5.67 6.49 12.98
CA ASN A 112 -5.90 7.93 13.10
C ASN A 112 -5.21 8.67 11.95
N ASP A 113 -5.65 9.90 11.68
CA ASP A 113 -5.02 10.71 10.63
C ASP A 113 -3.61 11.17 11.01
N VAL A 114 -3.35 11.40 12.30
CA VAL A 114 -2.00 11.73 12.81
C VAL A 114 -0.98 10.61 12.56
N ASP A 115 -1.43 9.36 12.35
CA ASP A 115 -0.53 8.26 11.99
C ASP A 115 0.10 8.47 10.60
N PHE A 116 -0.45 9.36 9.78
CA PHE A 116 0.13 9.72 8.49
C PHE A 116 1.26 10.73 8.60
N ASP A 117 1.41 11.43 9.72
CA ASP A 117 2.54 12.34 9.95
C ASP A 117 3.78 11.60 10.50
N ASP A 118 3.58 10.37 10.99
CA ASP A 118 4.60 9.54 11.60
C ASP A 118 5.31 8.65 10.55
N PRO A 119 6.61 8.89 10.26
CA PRO A 119 7.37 8.08 9.30
C PRO A 119 7.86 6.74 9.88
N GLU A 120 7.52 6.41 11.13
CA GLU A 120 7.91 5.13 11.70
C GLU A 120 7.24 3.95 11.00
N THR A 121 8.04 2.92 10.74
CA THR A 121 7.53 1.68 10.14
C THR A 121 6.61 0.97 11.12
N ARG A 122 5.40 0.65 10.69
CA ARG A 122 4.44 -0.13 11.49
C ARG A 122 4.77 -1.62 11.41
N LEU A 123 4.85 -2.30 12.56
CA LEU A 123 5.03 -3.76 12.63
C LEU A 123 3.65 -4.44 12.65
N VAL A 124 3.47 -5.48 11.83
CA VAL A 124 2.23 -6.27 11.79
C VAL A 124 2.53 -7.76 11.78
N GLU A 125 1.66 -8.53 12.42
CA GLU A 125 1.70 -9.99 12.44
C GLU A 125 0.43 -10.56 11.80
N VAL A 126 0.57 -11.64 11.03
CA VAL A 126 -0.57 -12.27 10.33
C VAL A 126 -1.72 -12.61 11.29
N THR A 127 -1.41 -13.16 12.47
CA THR A 127 -2.42 -13.52 13.48
C THR A 127 -3.08 -12.30 14.12
N ALA A 128 -2.33 -11.23 14.37
CA ALA A 128 -2.89 -9.99 14.92
C ALA A 128 -3.85 -9.31 13.94
N ILE A 129 -3.52 -9.32 12.64
CA ILE A 129 -4.41 -8.83 11.58
C ILE A 129 -5.66 -9.69 11.49
N GLU A 130 -5.53 -11.01 11.61
CA GLU A 130 -6.67 -11.94 11.60
C GLU A 130 -7.63 -11.68 12.77
N GLU A 131 -7.11 -11.57 14.00
CA GLU A 131 -7.92 -11.28 15.19
C GLU A 131 -8.64 -9.93 15.07
N PHE A 132 -7.92 -8.92 14.59
CA PHE A 132 -8.49 -7.60 14.31
C PHE A 132 -9.60 -7.69 13.26
N LEU A 133 -9.35 -8.30 12.09
CA LEU A 133 -10.32 -8.38 11.01
C LEU A 133 -11.56 -9.17 11.45
N ARG A 134 -11.40 -10.27 12.19
CA ARG A 134 -12.51 -11.05 12.74
C ARG A 134 -13.40 -10.20 13.63
N THR A 135 -12.79 -9.36 14.48
CA THR A 135 -13.50 -8.43 15.35
C THR A 135 -14.16 -7.29 14.56
N ALA A 136 -13.43 -6.71 13.61
CA ALA A 136 -13.87 -5.57 12.84
C ALA A 136 -15.03 -5.93 11.90
N VAL A 137 -14.97 -7.06 11.22
CA VAL A 137 -16.05 -7.56 10.36
C VAL A 137 -17.33 -7.84 11.16
N ALA A 138 -17.21 -8.25 12.42
CA ALA A 138 -18.36 -8.52 13.30
C ALA A 138 -18.96 -7.25 13.92
N LYS A 139 -18.17 -6.19 14.12
CA LYS A 139 -18.58 -4.97 14.85
C LYS A 139 -18.77 -3.74 13.96
N ALA A 140 -18.08 -3.65 12.83
CA ALA A 140 -18.06 -2.45 12.00
C ALA A 140 -19.45 -2.19 11.40
N ASP A 141 -19.88 -0.93 11.47
CA ASP A 141 -21.03 -0.47 10.71
C ASP A 141 -20.62 -0.23 9.25
N LEU A 142 -20.97 -1.18 8.39
CA LEU A 142 -20.72 -1.13 6.96
C LEU A 142 -21.97 -0.74 6.15
N SER A 143 -23.04 -0.26 6.79
CA SER A 143 -24.31 0.07 6.13
C SER A 143 -24.14 1.07 4.97
N GLU A 144 -23.31 2.10 5.16
CA GLU A 144 -22.97 3.13 4.18
C GLU A 144 -21.77 2.75 3.29
N ALA A 145 -21.18 1.57 3.48
CA ALA A 145 -20.09 1.10 2.63
C ALA A 145 -20.60 0.55 1.30
N GLU A 146 -19.73 0.56 0.30
CA GLU A 146 -20.02 -0.01 -1.02
C GLU A 146 -20.43 -1.49 -0.91
N GLU A 147 -21.31 -1.95 -1.80
CA GLU A 147 -21.79 -3.35 -1.87
C GLU A 147 -20.66 -4.37 -1.84
N ARG A 148 -19.55 -4.07 -2.53
CA ARG A 148 -18.38 -4.95 -2.55
C ARG A 148 -17.71 -5.08 -1.18
N ALA A 149 -17.64 -4.00 -0.40
CA ALA A 149 -17.05 -4.03 0.93
C ALA A 149 -17.91 -4.87 1.89
N ARG A 150 -19.24 -4.69 1.85
CA ARG A 150 -20.19 -5.51 2.63
C ARG A 150 -20.12 -6.99 2.26
N ALA A 151 -20.17 -7.32 0.97
CA ALA A 151 -20.05 -8.70 0.50
C ALA A 151 -18.71 -9.35 0.89
N ALA A 152 -17.61 -8.58 0.88
CA ALA A 152 -16.31 -9.07 1.33
C ALA A 152 -16.31 -9.38 2.84
N ALA A 153 -16.94 -8.52 3.65
CA ALA A 153 -17.06 -8.71 5.09
C ALA A 153 -17.88 -9.97 5.43
N GLU A 154 -19.04 -10.15 4.82
CA GLU A 154 -19.86 -11.36 4.98
C GLU A 154 -19.08 -12.63 4.61
N LEU A 155 -18.44 -12.63 3.44
CA LEU A 155 -17.63 -13.75 2.98
C LEU A 155 -16.45 -14.03 3.93
N TYR A 156 -15.80 -13.00 4.47
CA TYR A 156 -14.69 -13.17 5.41
C TYR A 156 -15.16 -13.80 6.73
N ALA A 157 -16.33 -13.39 7.22
CA ALA A 157 -16.91 -13.93 8.46
C ALA A 157 -17.13 -15.46 8.36
N ASP A 158 -17.56 -15.93 7.20
CA ASP A 158 -17.85 -17.35 6.94
C ASP A 158 -16.58 -18.20 6.69
N LEU A 159 -15.44 -17.60 6.37
CA LEU A 159 -14.22 -18.33 6.07
C LEU A 159 -13.53 -18.85 7.35
N PRO A 160 -13.03 -20.11 7.34
CA PRO A 160 -12.23 -20.63 8.43
C PRO A 160 -10.93 -19.84 8.60
N ALA A 161 -10.47 -19.67 9.84
CA ALA A 161 -9.19 -19.01 10.11
C ALA A 161 -8.01 -19.78 9.50
N LEU A 162 -8.00 -21.09 9.74
CA LEU A 162 -6.91 -21.98 9.35
C LEU A 162 -7.44 -23.24 8.67
N VAL A 163 -6.94 -23.49 7.48
CA VAL A 163 -7.01 -24.79 6.81
C VAL A 163 -5.58 -25.17 6.45
N LEU A 164 -5.20 -26.42 6.70
CA LEU A 164 -3.86 -26.91 6.39
C LEU A 164 -3.88 -27.80 5.14
N THR A 165 -2.86 -27.66 4.30
CA THR A 165 -2.57 -28.64 3.25
C THR A 165 -2.06 -29.94 3.88
N SER A 166 -2.01 -31.01 3.08
CA SER A 166 -1.38 -32.28 3.48
C SER A 166 0.09 -32.14 3.89
N THR A 167 0.76 -31.07 3.48
CA THR A 167 2.15 -30.74 3.83
C THR A 167 2.27 -29.79 5.04
N GLY A 168 1.17 -29.49 5.74
CA GLY A 168 1.15 -28.62 6.92
C GLY A 168 1.26 -27.12 6.63
N ARG A 169 1.11 -26.67 5.37
CA ARG A 169 1.10 -25.24 5.02
C ARG A 169 -0.32 -24.69 5.09
N ARG A 170 -0.49 -23.37 5.29
CA ARG A 170 -1.81 -22.74 5.20
C ARG A 170 -2.36 -22.90 3.78
N ALA A 171 -3.54 -23.51 3.67
CA ALA A 171 -4.23 -23.73 2.41
C ALA A 171 -5.01 -22.48 1.98
N ARG A 172 -5.29 -22.35 0.68
CA ARG A 172 -6.24 -21.34 0.20
C ARG A 172 -7.65 -21.64 0.73
N GLY A 173 -8.47 -20.60 0.78
CA GLY A 173 -9.81 -20.68 1.36
C GLY A 173 -9.83 -20.55 2.88
N CYS A 174 -8.74 -20.07 3.50
CA CYS A 174 -8.71 -19.66 4.90
C CYS A 174 -8.15 -18.24 5.02
N THR A 175 -8.56 -17.52 6.07
CA THR A 175 -8.27 -16.08 6.19
C THR A 175 -6.78 -15.80 6.47
N LEU A 176 -6.12 -16.64 7.28
CA LEU A 176 -4.67 -16.50 7.53
C LEU A 176 -3.86 -16.58 6.23
N ARG A 177 -4.24 -17.46 5.29
CA ARG A 177 -3.57 -17.56 3.99
C ARG A 177 -3.84 -16.32 3.12
N ALA A 178 -5.03 -15.75 3.18
CA ALA A 178 -5.34 -14.53 2.45
C ALA A 178 -4.51 -13.34 2.96
N ILE A 179 -4.35 -13.21 4.28
CA ILE A 179 -3.51 -12.18 4.91
C ILE A 179 -2.04 -12.32 4.50
N GLU A 180 -1.48 -13.53 4.55
CA GLU A 180 -0.12 -13.81 4.04
C GLU A 180 0.05 -13.35 2.58
N GLU A 181 -0.93 -13.65 1.72
CA GLU A 181 -0.83 -13.34 0.29
C GLU A 181 -0.89 -11.83 0.02
N VAL A 182 -1.70 -11.07 0.78
CA VAL A 182 -1.74 -9.61 0.70
C VAL A 182 -0.43 -8.99 1.20
N LEU A 183 0.12 -9.47 2.32
CA LEU A 183 1.40 -8.98 2.84
C LEU A 183 2.56 -9.30 1.88
N ALA A 184 2.59 -10.51 1.31
CA ALA A 184 3.57 -10.87 0.28
C ALA A 184 3.43 -9.99 -0.98
N TRP A 185 2.19 -9.66 -1.36
CA TRP A 185 1.96 -8.70 -2.44
C TRP A 185 2.48 -7.31 -2.08
N LEU A 186 2.20 -6.78 -0.88
CA LEU A 186 2.76 -5.50 -0.40
C LEU A 186 4.30 -5.51 -0.41
N VAL A 187 4.94 -6.63 -0.06
CA VAL A 187 6.40 -6.79 -0.17
C VAL A 187 6.85 -6.66 -1.63
N SER A 188 6.15 -7.30 -2.57
CA SER A 188 6.45 -7.19 -3.99
C SER A 188 6.28 -5.77 -4.54
N GLN A 189 5.39 -4.97 -3.93
CA GLN A 189 5.21 -3.54 -4.24
C GLN A 189 6.18 -2.62 -3.53
N GLY A 190 7.08 -3.15 -2.70
CA GLY A 190 7.97 -2.36 -1.88
C GLY A 190 7.24 -1.53 -0.80
N ALA A 191 5.99 -1.88 -0.52
CA ALA A 191 5.10 -1.29 0.47
C ALA A 191 5.24 -1.98 1.85
N ALA A 192 5.77 -3.20 1.89
CA ALA A 192 6.14 -3.92 3.10
C ALA A 192 7.53 -4.59 2.99
N ARG A 193 8.04 -5.10 4.11
CA ARG A 193 9.23 -5.96 4.19
C ARG A 193 9.00 -7.07 5.21
N GLU A 194 9.50 -8.26 4.94
CA GLU A 194 9.51 -9.35 5.93
C GLU A 194 10.44 -8.98 7.10
N ALA A 195 9.96 -9.19 8.33
CA ALA A 195 10.72 -9.02 9.56
C ALA A 195 11.23 -10.39 10.04
N THR A 196 12.04 -11.07 9.21
CA THR A 196 12.44 -12.47 9.42
C THR A 196 13.14 -12.74 10.75
N SER A 197 13.74 -11.72 11.37
CA SER A 197 14.33 -11.80 12.71
C SER A 197 13.31 -11.93 13.84
N LEU A 198 12.05 -11.53 13.62
CA LEU A 198 10.96 -11.57 14.59
C LEU A 198 10.03 -12.76 14.36
N GLY A 199 10.01 -13.31 13.15
CA GLY A 199 9.24 -14.50 12.81
C GLY A 199 8.88 -14.55 11.33
N PRO A 200 8.38 -15.70 10.83
CA PRO A 200 7.97 -15.86 9.43
C PRO A 200 6.67 -15.12 9.09
N ASP A 201 5.88 -14.71 10.09
CA ASP A 201 4.56 -14.09 9.93
C ASP A 201 4.56 -12.60 10.29
N THR A 202 5.74 -12.00 10.43
CA THR A 202 5.91 -10.62 10.88
C THR A 202 6.45 -9.75 9.76
N PHE A 203 5.86 -8.56 9.59
CA PHE A 203 6.19 -7.63 8.50
C PHE A 203 6.33 -6.19 8.99
N HIS A 204 7.26 -5.46 8.40
CA HIS A 204 7.34 -4.00 8.51
C HIS A 204 6.60 -3.36 7.33
N LEU A 205 5.54 -2.60 7.63
CA LEU A 205 4.93 -1.69 6.66
C LEU A 205 5.84 -0.47 6.48
N THR A 206 6.01 -0.05 5.24
CA THR A 206 6.92 1.04 4.88
C THR A 206 6.16 2.36 4.70
N ASP A 207 6.88 3.48 4.70
CA ASP A 207 6.34 4.79 4.33
C ASP A 207 5.64 4.80 2.97
N HIS A 208 6.05 3.94 2.04
CA HIS A 208 5.38 3.81 0.75
C HIS A 208 3.92 3.39 0.95
N PHE A 209 3.68 2.41 1.82
CA PHE A 209 2.31 2.01 2.15
C PHE A 209 1.55 3.12 2.88
N ARG A 210 2.19 3.80 3.84
CA ARG A 210 1.57 4.93 4.57
C ARG A 210 1.06 6.00 3.61
N LEU A 211 1.87 6.42 2.65
CA LEU A 211 1.51 7.44 1.67
C LEU A 211 0.36 6.98 0.76
N LEU A 212 0.40 5.73 0.27
CA LEU A 212 -0.70 5.17 -0.52
C LEU A 212 -2.02 5.10 0.26
N VAL A 213 -1.96 4.79 1.56
CA VAL A 213 -3.15 4.79 2.42
C VAL A 213 -3.65 6.20 2.68
N ALA A 214 -2.75 7.17 2.88
CA ALA A 214 -3.11 8.57 3.08
C ALA A 214 -3.82 9.16 1.85
N ASP A 215 -3.36 8.82 0.65
CA ASP A 215 -3.97 9.21 -0.64
C ASP A 215 -5.38 8.61 -0.81
N SER A 216 -5.56 7.35 -0.40
CA SER A 216 -6.86 6.66 -0.45
C SER A 216 -7.68 6.78 0.84
N ALA A 217 -7.33 7.69 1.74
CA ALA A 217 -8.02 7.87 3.02
C ALA A 217 -9.43 8.45 2.84
N GLY A 218 -10.32 8.22 3.81
CA GLY A 218 -11.68 8.75 3.80
C GLY A 218 -12.69 7.92 3.00
N THR A 219 -12.38 6.65 2.69
CA THR A 219 -13.41 5.71 2.22
C THR A 219 -14.22 5.19 3.42
N THR A 220 -15.53 5.06 3.24
CA THR A 220 -16.44 4.61 4.32
C THR A 220 -16.02 3.27 4.92
N ALA A 221 -15.55 2.34 4.07
CA ALA A 221 -15.07 1.04 4.54
C ALA A 221 -13.79 1.15 5.41
N LEU A 222 -12.83 1.99 5.01
CA LEU A 222 -11.63 2.22 5.81
C LEU A 222 -11.99 2.86 7.15
N ASP A 223 -12.85 3.89 7.15
CA ASP A 223 -13.23 4.61 8.36
C ASP A 223 -14.00 3.74 9.35
N ALA A 224 -14.88 2.86 8.86
CA ALA A 224 -15.60 1.88 9.68
C ALA A 224 -14.64 0.90 10.37
N LEU A 225 -13.64 0.37 9.65
CA LEU A 225 -12.64 -0.53 10.24
C LEU A 225 -11.70 0.20 11.22
N ARG A 226 -11.32 1.45 10.91
CA ARG A 226 -10.52 2.29 11.82
C ARG A 226 -11.25 2.58 13.13
N ALA A 227 -12.57 2.78 13.08
CA ALA A 227 -13.38 2.96 14.28
C ALA A 227 -13.26 1.77 15.24
N VAL A 228 -13.45 0.55 14.74
CA VAL A 228 -13.29 -0.66 15.57
C VAL A 228 -11.86 -0.82 16.08
N ARG A 229 -10.85 -0.46 15.26
CA ARG A 229 -9.43 -0.52 15.69
C ARG A 229 -9.16 0.38 16.90
N ARG A 230 -9.69 1.61 16.88
CA ARG A 230 -9.54 2.58 17.98
C ARG A 230 -10.24 2.11 19.26
N GLU A 231 -11.45 1.57 19.13
CA GLU A 231 -12.20 1.00 20.26
C GLU A 231 -11.42 -0.16 20.90
N THR A 232 -10.94 -1.10 20.09
CA THR A 232 -10.19 -2.27 20.58
C THR A 232 -8.85 -1.86 21.23
N ALA A 233 -8.20 -0.80 20.74
CA ALA A 233 -6.99 -0.26 21.37
C ALA A 233 -7.27 0.39 22.74
N ALA A 234 -8.40 1.09 22.86
CA ALA A 234 -8.81 1.71 24.11
C ALA A 234 -9.21 0.68 25.17
N GLU A 235 -9.81 -0.44 24.78
CA GLU A 235 -10.16 -1.55 25.70
C GLU A 235 -8.94 -2.30 26.26
N ALA A 236 -7.80 -2.25 25.57
CA ALA A 236 -6.56 -2.92 25.96
C ALA A 236 -5.61 -2.07 26.82
N SER A 237 -5.92 -0.78 27.01
CA SER A 237 -5.10 0.20 27.76
C SER A 237 -5.64 0.41 29.18
#